data_AF-A0A8J3H0Z9-F1
#
_entry.id   AF-A0A8J3H0Z9-F1
#
_cell.length_a   1.000
_cell.length_b   1.000
_cell.length_c   1.000
_cell.angle_alpha   90.00
_cell.angle_beta   90.00
_cell.angle_gamma   90.00
#
_symmetry.space_group_name_H-M   'P 1'
#
loop_
_entity.id
_entity.type
_entity.pdbx_description
1 polymer ?
#
loop_
_entity_poly.entity_id
_entity_poly.type
_entity_poly.pdbx_seq_one_letter_code
_entity_poly.pdbx_strand_id
1 'polypeptide(L)'
;MTNHIIIDPGGGVSQERAPRLQDRSDAELQDLIAEAGALLAERAAKRKQDAIEQIQRLAKEQGLNVKIDKPKRRRGRPPKAKPANS
;
A
#
# COMPACT_ATOMS: atom_id res chain seq x y z
N MET A 1 -36.65 -16.65 17.03
CA MET A 1 -36.61 -15.19 16.89
C MET A 1 -35.44 -14.84 15.99
N THR A 2 -35.70 -14.57 14.72
CA THR A 2 -34.67 -14.29 13.70
C THR A 2 -34.69 -12.80 13.38
N ASN A 3 -33.62 -12.10 13.75
CA ASN A 3 -33.48 -10.67 13.48
C ASN A 3 -33.21 -10.47 11.99
N HIS A 4 -34.18 -9.87 11.29
CA HIS A 4 -34.04 -9.43 9.91
C HIS A 4 -33.33 -8.07 9.92
N ILE A 5 -32.06 -8.04 9.53
CA ILE A 5 -31.31 -6.79 9.38
C ILE A 5 -31.64 -6.22 7.99
N ILE A 6 -32.49 -5.21 7.96
CA ILE A 6 -32.76 -4.40 6.77
C ILE A 6 -31.65 -3.35 6.70
N ILE A 7 -30.75 -3.48 5.72
CA ILE A 7 -29.75 -2.46 5.42
C ILE A 7 -30.42 -1.45 4.49
N ASP A 8 -30.79 -0.31 5.06
CA ASP A 8 -31.28 0.86 4.33
C ASP A 8 -30.13 1.46 3.50
N PRO A 9 -30.16 1.45 2.15
CA PRO A 9 -29.15 2.10 1.34
C PRO A 9 -29.43 3.61 1.35
N GLY A 10 -28.95 4.27 2.40
CA GLY A 10 -29.09 5.71 2.59
C GLY A 10 -28.66 6.52 1.37
N GLY A 11 -29.61 7.28 0.82
CA GLY A 11 -29.49 8.71 0.50
C GLY A 11 -28.34 9.18 -0.39
N GLY A 12 -28.66 9.41 -1.67
CA GLY A 12 -28.45 10.71 -2.31
C GLY A 12 -27.03 11.29 -2.38
N VAL A 13 -26.21 10.73 -3.26
CA VAL A 13 -25.30 11.53 -4.08
C VAL A 13 -25.46 11.04 -5.51
N SER A 14 -25.75 11.96 -6.44
CA SER A 14 -25.65 11.71 -7.88
C SER A 14 -24.18 11.42 -8.21
N GLN A 15 -23.71 10.22 -7.90
CA GLN A 15 -22.49 9.70 -8.49
C GLN A 15 -22.80 9.57 -9.97
N GLU A 16 -22.14 10.38 -10.80
CA GLU A 16 -21.96 10.03 -12.20
C GLU A 16 -21.60 8.55 -12.22
N ARG A 17 -22.48 7.75 -12.83
CA ARG A 17 -22.36 6.30 -12.78
C ARG A 17 -21.05 5.95 -13.47
N ALA A 18 -20.01 5.71 -12.67
CA ALA A 18 -18.70 5.37 -13.20
C ALA A 18 -18.89 4.22 -14.21
N PRO A 19 -18.29 4.30 -15.40
CA PRO A 19 -18.41 3.27 -16.41
C PRO A 19 -18.06 1.94 -15.76
N ARG A 20 -18.87 0.91 -16.03
CA ARG A 20 -18.66 -0.38 -15.39
C ARG A 20 -17.30 -0.92 -15.85
N LEU A 21 -16.65 -1.73 -15.03
CA LEU A 21 -15.33 -2.29 -15.40
C LEU A 21 -15.40 -3.09 -16.71
N GLN A 22 -16.57 -3.66 -17.01
CA GLN A 22 -16.84 -4.40 -18.24
C GLN A 22 -16.88 -3.52 -19.50
N ASP A 23 -17.06 -2.21 -19.35
CA ASP A 23 -17.15 -1.26 -20.46
C ASP A 23 -15.78 -0.73 -20.88
N ARG A 24 -14.72 -1.06 -20.13
CA ARG A 24 -13.34 -0.59 -20.36
C ARG A 24 -12.54 -1.61 -21.17
N SER A 25 -11.63 -1.11 -21.98
CA SER A 25 -10.63 -1.92 -22.66
C SER A 25 -9.59 -2.49 -21.68
N ASP A 26 -8.92 -3.57 -22.07
CA ASP A 26 -7.84 -4.17 -21.28
C ASP A 26 -6.72 -3.18 -20.95
N ALA A 27 -6.40 -2.26 -21.88
CA ALA A 27 -5.41 -1.22 -21.67
C ALA A 27 -5.84 -0.23 -20.57
N GLU A 28 -7.08 0.26 -20.62
CA GLU A 28 -7.62 1.16 -19.59
C GLU A 28 -7.75 0.48 -18.23
N LEU A 29 -8.01 -0.82 -18.20
CA LEU A 29 -8.01 -1.61 -16.96
C LEU A 29 -6.59 -1.76 -16.40
N GLN A 30 -5.58 -1.98 -17.24
CA GLN A 30 -4.19 -2.03 -16.80
C GLN A 30 -3.73 -0.69 -16.22
N ASP A 31 -4.08 0.42 -16.87
CA ASP A 31 -3.75 1.76 -16.39
C ASP A 31 -4.43 2.05 -15.03
N LEU A 32 -5.71 1.69 -14.90
CA LEU A 32 -6.45 1.83 -13.65
C LEU A 32 -5.82 1.01 -12.51
N ILE A 33 -5.40 -0.23 -12.80
CA ILE A 33 -4.73 -1.10 -11.83
C ILE A 33 -3.38 -0.50 -11.43
N ALA A 34 -2.62 0.03 -12.39
CA ALA A 34 -1.33 0.66 -12.14
C ALA A 34 -1.48 1.90 -11.24
N GLU A 35 -2.44 2.76 -11.54
CA GLU A 35 -2.74 3.96 -10.74
C GLU A 35 -3.20 3.58 -9.32
N ALA A 36 -4.15 2.66 -9.20
CA ALA A 36 -4.63 2.18 -7.92
C ALA A 36 -3.50 1.54 -7.09
N GLY A 37 -2.62 0.77 -7.74
CA GLY A 37 -1.44 0.17 -7.12
C GLY A 37 -0.47 1.23 -6.58
N ALA A 38 -0.20 2.28 -7.36
CA ALA A 38 0.66 3.39 -6.94
C ALA A 38 0.08 4.12 -5.72
N LEU A 39 -1.22 4.45 -5.74
CA LEU A 39 -1.91 5.11 -4.63
C LEU A 39 -1.91 4.25 -3.36
N LEU A 40 -2.13 2.94 -3.48
CA LEU A 40 -2.06 2.03 -2.34
C LEU A 40 -0.63 1.93 -1.79
N ALA A 41 0.38 1.91 -2.64
CA ALA A 41 1.78 1.89 -2.23
C ALA A 41 2.15 3.18 -1.48
N GLU A 42 1.72 4.35 -1.96
CA GLU A 42 1.93 5.63 -1.30
C GLU A 42 1.26 5.67 0.08
N ARG A 43 -0.02 5.26 0.16
CA ARG A 43 -0.75 5.15 1.44
C ARG A 43 -0.06 4.19 2.41
N ALA A 44 0.47 3.07 1.93
CA ALA A 44 1.21 2.12 2.76
C ALA A 44 2.53 2.71 3.27
N ALA A 45 3.25 3.48 2.45
CA ALA A 45 4.46 4.18 2.86
C ALA A 45 4.16 5.24 3.94
N LYS A 46 3.09 6.03 3.75
CA LYS A 46 2.64 7.02 4.72
C LYS A 46 2.26 6.38 6.06
N ARG A 47 1.44 5.32 6.06
CA ARG A 47 1.08 4.60 7.29
C ARG A 47 2.31 4.06 8.04
N LYS A 48 3.34 3.60 7.32
CA LYS A 48 4.61 3.16 7.93
C LYS A 48 5.33 4.33 8.59
N GLN A 49 5.39 5.48 7.95
CA GLN A 49 6.00 6.70 8.52
C GLN A 49 5.24 7.16 9.74
N ASP A 50 3.91 7.27 9.65
CA ASP A 50 3.04 7.67 10.77
C ASP A 50 3.22 6.73 11.97
N ALA A 51 3.29 5.42 11.75
CA ALA A 51 3.53 4.44 12.80
C ALA A 51 4.92 4.60 13.45
N ILE A 52 5.96 4.86 12.65
CA ILE A 52 7.31 5.12 13.15
C ILE A 52 7.34 6.37 14.02
N GLU A 53 6.70 7.45 13.58
CA GLU A 53 6.63 8.71 14.34
C GLU A 53 5.87 8.53 15.65
N GLN A 54 4.76 7.79 15.64
CA GLN A 54 4.02 7.43 16.85
C GLN A 54 4.88 6.61 17.83
N ILE A 55 5.61 5.60 17.33
CA ILE A 55 6.52 4.80 18.15
C ILE A 55 7.61 5.68 18.76
N GLN A 56 8.24 6.56 17.98
CA GLN A 56 9.27 7.47 18.45
C GLN A 56 8.75 8.45 19.49
N ARG A 57 7.54 8.99 19.28
CA ARG A 57 6.88 9.88 20.23
C ARG A 57 6.63 9.19 21.56
N LEU A 58 6.00 8.01 21.53
CA LEU A 58 5.74 7.22 22.74
C LEU A 58 7.05 6.83 23.44
N ALA A 59 8.08 6.44 22.69
CA ALA A 59 9.38 6.12 23.26
C ALA A 59 10.02 7.33 23.96
N LYS A 60 9.98 8.51 23.33
CA LYS A 60 10.51 9.74 23.91
C LYS A 60 9.78 10.14 25.19
N GLU A 61 8.45 9.99 25.23
CA GLU A 61 7.64 10.22 26.44
C GLU A 61 8.07 9.29 27.60
N GLN A 62 8.54 8.08 27.27
CA GLN A 62 9.08 7.12 28.24
C GLN A 62 10.60 7.23 28.46
N GLY A 63 11.26 8.25 27.89
CA GLY A 63 12.72 8.45 28.02
C GLY A 63 13.57 7.45 27.24
N LEU A 64 12.96 6.66 26.34
CA LEU A 64 13.64 5.66 25.51
C LEU A 64 14.04 6.26 24.16
N ASN A 65 15.29 6.00 23.74
CA ASN A 65 15.77 6.37 22.40
C ASN A 65 15.64 5.17 21.46
N VAL A 66 14.61 5.17 20.60
CA VAL A 66 14.34 4.07 19.66
C VAL A 66 14.94 4.38 18.30
N LYS A 67 15.89 3.54 17.87
CA LYS A 67 16.39 3.50 16.49
C LYS A 67 15.69 2.38 15.74
N ILE A 68 15.02 2.71 14.64
CA ILE A 68 14.38 1.73 13.75
C ILE A 68 15.33 1.47 12.59
N ASP A 69 16.03 0.35 12.64
CA ASP A 69 16.97 -0.06 11.59
C ASP A 69 16.22 -0.44 10.32
N LYS A 70 16.73 0.03 9.17
CA LYS A 70 16.27 -0.45 7.87
C LYS A 70 16.66 -1.92 7.71
N PRO A 71 15.80 -2.77 7.11
CA PRO A 71 16.14 -4.16 6.87
C PRO A 71 17.46 -4.24 6.10
N LYS A 72 18.42 -4.99 6.66
CA LYS A 72 19.77 -5.14 6.13
C LYS A 72 19.65 -5.61 4.67
N ARG A 73 19.99 -4.74 3.70
CA ARG A 73 20.07 -5.15 2.29
C ARG A 73 21.08 -6.30 2.25
N ARG A 74 20.64 -7.52 1.97
CA ARG A 74 21.53 -8.65 1.75
C ARG A 74 22.43 -8.22 0.59
N ARG A 75 23.68 -7.84 0.87
CA ARG A 75 24.70 -7.70 -0.16
C ARG A 75 24.79 -9.07 -0.80
N GLY A 76 24.22 -9.20 -2.00
CA GLY A 76 24.36 -10.42 -2.78
C GLY A 76 25.84 -10.73 -2.96
N ARG A 77 26.17 -12.01 -3.07
CA ARG A 77 27.50 -12.45 -3.49
C ARG A 77 27.87 -11.66 -4.76
N PRO A 78 29.08 -11.11 -4.87
CA PRO A 78 29.52 -10.48 -6.11
C PRO A 78 29.29 -11.46 -7.27
N PRO A 79 28.80 -10.99 -8.43
CA PRO A 79 28.56 -11.86 -9.58
C PRO A 79 29.86 -12.61 -9.89
N LYS A 80 29.79 -13.95 -10.03
CA LYS A 80 30.93 -14.74 -10.50
C LYS A 80 31.37 -14.13 -11.83
N ALA A 81 32.63 -13.75 -11.92
CA ALA A 81 33.22 -13.30 -13.17
C ALA A 81 32.95 -14.38 -14.24
N LYS A 82 32.44 -13.98 -15.41
CA LYS A 82 32.32 -14.88 -16.56
C LYS A 82 33.74 -15.36 -16.90
N PRO A 83 33.96 -16.67 -17.15
CA PRO A 83 35.24 -17.11 -17.68
C PRO A 83 35.46 -16.41 -19.02
N ALA A 84 36.56 -15.68 -19.13
CA ALA A 84 37.01 -15.10 -20.38
C ALA A 84 37.54 -16.25 -21.24
N ASN A 85 36.75 -16.63 -22.25
CA ASN A 85 37.08 -17.49 -23.39
C ASN A 85 37.53 -18.93 -23.11
N SER A 86 36.87 -19.86 -23.79
CA SER A 86 37.46 -21.09 -24.33
C SER A 86 36.58 -21.59 -25.46
#